data_AF-A0A803M217-F1
#
_entry.id   AF-A0A803M217-F1
#
_cell.length_a   1.000
_cell.length_b   1.000
_cell.length_c   1.000
_cell.angle_alpha   90.00
_cell.angle_beta   90.00
_cell.angle_gamma   90.00
#
_symmetry.space_group_name_H-M   'P 1'
#
loop_
_entity.id
_entity.type
_entity.pdbx_description
1 polymer ?
#
loop_
_entity_poly.entity_id
_entity_poly.type
_entity_poly.pdbx_seq_one_letter_code
_entity_poly.pdbx_strand_id
1 'polypeptide(L)'
;MDQGDFSRLAESMSEFVESKTKLTIGPLQRPPMFSGKQITFFLIVLMIWAPFAVKKIIAGQTLLHDYKLWLFSAIFVYFVSVSGTMHNIIRKMPMFITDRNDPTKMVFFYQGSGMQLGAEGFAVGSLYTVVGLLLGFVTHGLVKVRSVTFQRFAMAVALIVSFWAVKKVVYLDNWKTGYGIHAYWPSSW
;
A
#
# COMPACT_ATOMS: atom_id res chain seq x y z
N MET A 1 13.21 -23.95 3.46
CA MET A 1 12.44 -23.47 2.30
C MET A 1 10.97 -23.51 2.69
N ASP A 2 10.26 -22.39 2.53
CA ASP A 2 8.96 -22.14 3.16
C ASP A 2 7.84 -23.00 2.57
N GLN A 3 7.09 -23.65 3.48
CA GLN A 3 6.05 -24.64 3.19
C GLN A 3 4.83 -24.06 2.44
N GLY A 4 4.76 -22.73 2.32
CA GLY A 4 3.67 -22.00 1.65
C GLY A 4 3.77 -21.93 0.12
N ASP A 5 4.96 -22.08 -0.48
CA ASP A 5 5.13 -22.06 -1.95
C ASP A 5 4.77 -23.41 -2.62
N PHE A 6 4.52 -24.46 -1.83
CA PHE A 6 4.14 -25.79 -2.33
C PHE A 6 2.72 -25.89 -2.89
N SER A 7 1.83 -24.96 -2.59
CA SER A 7 0.39 -25.27 -2.75
C SER A 7 -0.21 -24.85 -4.09
N ARG A 8 0.44 -24.03 -4.93
CA ARG A 8 -0.26 -23.43 -6.10
C ARG A 8 0.54 -23.19 -7.37
N LEU A 9 1.84 -23.47 -7.42
CA LEU A 9 2.65 -23.22 -8.62
C LEU A 9 3.03 -24.54 -9.28
N ALA A 10 2.92 -24.60 -10.61
CA ALA A 10 3.27 -25.80 -11.38
C ALA A 10 4.74 -26.24 -11.17
N GLU A 11 5.60 -25.28 -10.80
CA GLU A 11 7.02 -25.51 -10.46
C GLU A 11 7.20 -26.25 -9.13
N SER A 12 6.40 -25.97 -8.11
CA SER A 12 6.53 -26.67 -6.84
C SER A 12 5.95 -28.08 -6.90
N MET A 13 4.97 -28.33 -7.78
CA MET A 13 4.49 -29.67 -8.10
C MET A 13 5.50 -30.48 -8.91
N SER A 14 6.18 -29.87 -9.90
CA SER A 14 7.24 -30.57 -10.63
C SER A 14 8.41 -30.93 -9.71
N GLU A 15 8.84 -29.99 -8.87
CA GLU A 15 9.94 -30.21 -7.93
C GLU A 15 9.59 -31.29 -6.89
N PHE A 16 8.34 -31.33 -6.43
CA PHE A 16 7.86 -32.39 -5.53
C PHE A 16 7.90 -33.77 -6.20
N VAL A 17 7.39 -33.89 -7.42
CA VAL A 17 7.35 -35.18 -8.15
C VAL A 17 8.76 -35.65 -8.49
N GLU A 18 9.65 -34.77 -8.96
CA GLU A 18 11.05 -35.08 -9.23
C GLU A 18 11.78 -35.56 -7.97
N SER A 19 11.52 -34.93 -6.82
CA SER A 19 12.10 -35.34 -5.52
C SER A 19 11.68 -36.74 -5.07
N LYS A 20 10.45 -37.16 -5.41
CA LYS A 20 9.87 -38.44 -4.99
C LYS A 20 10.13 -39.58 -5.97
N THR A 21 10.18 -39.28 -7.26
CA THR A 21 10.33 -40.29 -8.32
C THR A 21 11.72 -40.34 -8.95
N LYS A 22 12.61 -39.37 -8.66
CA LYS A 22 13.95 -39.22 -9.27
C LYS A 22 13.91 -39.18 -10.81
N LEU A 23 12.76 -38.91 -11.40
CA LEU A 23 12.57 -38.76 -12.83
C LEU A 23 12.59 -37.26 -13.14
N THR A 24 13.44 -36.86 -14.08
CA THR A 24 13.54 -35.47 -14.53
C THR A 24 12.27 -35.10 -15.31
N ILE A 25 11.55 -34.10 -14.84
CA ILE A 25 10.35 -33.61 -15.51
C ILE A 25 10.79 -32.63 -16.60
N GLY A 26 10.23 -32.80 -17.80
CA GLY A 26 10.51 -31.92 -18.93
C GLY A 26 10.15 -30.45 -18.65
N PRO A 27 10.63 -29.51 -19.50
CA PRO A 27 10.45 -28.09 -19.26
C PRO A 27 8.96 -27.70 -19.16
N LEU A 28 8.60 -26.97 -18.10
CA LEU A 28 7.25 -26.42 -17.94
C LEU A 28 6.98 -25.38 -19.03
N GLN A 29 6.16 -25.75 -20.02
CA GLN A 29 5.63 -24.80 -20.99
C GLN A 29 4.64 -23.86 -20.31
N ARG A 30 5.05 -22.61 -20.12
CA ARG A 30 4.13 -21.53 -19.77
C ARG A 30 3.52 -20.98 -21.05
N PRO A 31 2.19 -21.03 -21.25
CA PRO A 31 1.58 -20.33 -22.36
C PRO A 31 1.85 -18.82 -22.19
N PRO A 32 2.14 -18.09 -23.27
CA PRO A 32 2.28 -16.64 -23.18
C PRO A 32 0.98 -16.07 -22.59
N MET A 33 1.10 -15.15 -21.61
CA MET A 33 -0.06 -14.55 -20.93
C MET A 33 -1.04 -13.88 -21.91
N PHE A 34 -0.56 -13.48 -23.08
CA PHE A 34 -1.36 -12.94 -24.17
C PHE A 34 -1.10 -13.71 -25.45
N SER A 35 -2.17 -14.10 -26.15
CA SER A 35 -2.06 -14.68 -27.47
C SER A 35 -1.53 -13.63 -28.45
N GLY A 36 -0.68 -14.01 -29.42
CA GLY A 36 -0.15 -13.07 -30.42
C GLY A 36 -1.25 -12.27 -31.13
N LYS A 37 -2.42 -12.88 -31.37
CA LYS A 37 -3.61 -12.21 -31.94
C LYS A 37 -4.18 -11.13 -31.02
N GLN A 38 -4.15 -11.32 -29.69
CA GLN A 38 -4.59 -10.32 -28.73
C GLN A 38 -3.63 -9.12 -28.72
N ILE A 39 -2.32 -9.37 -28.78
CA ILE A 39 -1.31 -8.30 -28.86
C ILE A 39 -1.50 -7.49 -30.14
N THR A 40 -1.71 -8.15 -31.29
CA THR A 40 -1.99 -7.47 -32.55
C THR A 40 -3.29 -6.68 -32.49
N PHE A 41 -4.36 -7.23 -31.89
CA PHE A 41 -5.61 -6.51 -31.68
C PHE A 41 -5.43 -5.25 -30.82
N PHE A 42 -4.71 -5.37 -29.69
CA PHE A 42 -4.40 -4.22 -28.83
C PHE A 42 -3.58 -3.16 -29.58
N LEU A 43 -2.61 -3.56 -30.39
CA LEU A 43 -1.82 -2.64 -31.22
C LEU A 43 -2.69 -1.91 -32.24
N ILE A 44 -3.62 -2.61 -32.91
CA ILE A 44 -4.54 -1.99 -33.88
C ILE A 44 -5.46 -0.99 -33.17
N VAL A 45 -6.07 -1.37 -32.04
CA VAL A 45 -6.93 -0.47 -31.26
C VAL A 45 -6.14 0.75 -30.76
N LEU A 46 -4.93 0.54 -30.25
CA LEU A 46 -4.05 1.63 -29.81
C LEU A 46 -3.72 2.57 -30.98
N MET A 47 -3.41 2.03 -32.15
CA MET A 47 -3.03 2.82 -33.32
C MET A 47 -4.21 3.64 -33.89
N ILE A 48 -5.42 3.08 -33.83
CA ILE A 48 -6.65 3.81 -34.18
C ILE A 48 -6.95 4.89 -33.12
N TRP A 49 -6.74 4.59 -31.83
CA TRP A 49 -7.05 5.51 -30.74
C TRP A 49 -6.03 6.64 -30.58
N ALA A 50 -4.76 6.37 -30.86
CA ALA A 50 -3.63 7.30 -30.73
C ALA A 50 -3.88 8.68 -31.36
N PRO A 51 -4.31 8.82 -32.63
CA PRO A 51 -4.55 10.15 -33.22
C PRO A 51 -5.66 10.93 -32.52
N PHE A 52 -6.72 10.26 -32.04
CA PHE A 52 -7.79 10.91 -31.29
C PHE A 52 -7.33 11.33 -29.89
N ALA A 53 -6.55 10.49 -29.23
CA ALA A 53 -5.97 10.79 -27.92
C ALA A 53 -4.98 11.96 -28.01
N VAL A 54 -4.06 11.94 -28.98
CA VAL A 54 -3.08 13.01 -29.21
C VAL A 54 -3.77 14.34 -29.50
N LYS A 55 -4.80 14.35 -30.37
CA LYS A 55 -5.58 15.57 -30.64
C LYS A 55 -6.24 16.12 -29.37
N LYS A 56 -6.80 15.26 -28.51
CA LYS A 56 -7.38 15.67 -27.22
C LYS A 56 -6.32 16.16 -26.21
N ILE A 57 -5.13 15.55 -26.20
CA ILE A 57 -4.02 15.97 -25.34
C ILE A 57 -3.55 17.37 -25.74
N ILE A 58 -3.29 17.61 -27.04
CA ILE A 58 -2.85 18.93 -27.55
C ILE A 58 -3.91 20.00 -27.28
N ALA A 59 -5.20 19.67 -27.39
CA ALA A 59 -6.29 20.59 -27.10
C ALA A 59 -6.45 20.94 -25.61
N GLY A 60 -5.65 20.35 -24.71
CA GLY A 60 -5.67 20.64 -23.27
C GLY A 60 -6.93 20.18 -22.52
N GLN A 61 -7.89 19.55 -23.20
CA GLN A 61 -9.15 19.09 -22.61
C GLN A 61 -9.05 17.70 -21.98
N THR A 62 -7.86 17.28 -21.56
CA THR A 62 -7.62 15.96 -20.99
C THR A 62 -7.40 16.02 -19.49
N LEU A 63 -7.84 14.98 -18.79
CA LEU A 63 -7.63 14.80 -17.35
C LEU A 63 -6.14 14.87 -16.96
N LEU A 64 -5.23 14.58 -17.89
CA LEU A 64 -3.78 14.65 -17.70
C LEU A 64 -3.25 16.08 -17.51
N HIS A 65 -3.99 17.10 -17.92
CA HIS A 65 -3.59 18.50 -17.73
C HIS A 65 -4.06 19.08 -16.39
N ASP A 66 -4.96 18.41 -15.67
CA ASP A 66 -5.45 18.89 -14.38
C ASP A 66 -4.42 18.62 -13.28
N TYR A 67 -3.92 19.69 -12.65
CA TYR A 67 -2.99 19.61 -11.52
C TYR A 67 -3.56 18.80 -10.34
N LYS A 68 -4.88 18.74 -10.19
CA LYS A 68 -5.54 17.98 -9.12
C LYS A 68 -5.34 16.48 -9.29
N LEU A 69 -5.32 15.98 -10.53
CA LEU A 69 -5.09 14.57 -10.82
C LEU A 69 -3.66 14.18 -10.46
N TRP A 70 -2.69 15.04 -10.79
CA TRP A 70 -1.28 14.83 -10.40
C TRP A 70 -1.07 14.90 -8.90
N LEU A 71 -1.71 15.86 -8.23
CA LEU A 71 -1.66 15.96 -6.77
C LEU A 71 -2.22 14.70 -6.10
N PHE A 72 -3.39 14.23 -6.55
CA PHE A 72 -3.99 13.00 -6.05
C PHE A 72 -3.10 11.78 -6.30
N SER A 73 -2.54 11.68 -7.50
CA SER A 73 -1.63 10.59 -7.87
C SER A 73 -0.36 10.59 -7.03
N ALA A 74 0.20 11.77 -6.72
CA ALA A 74 1.36 11.89 -5.85
C ALA A 74 1.06 11.42 -4.41
N ILE A 75 -0.08 11.84 -3.85
CA ILE A 75 -0.54 11.38 -2.53
C ILE A 75 -0.77 9.86 -2.53
N PHE A 76 -1.33 9.32 -3.60
CA PHE A 76 -1.55 7.88 -3.75
C PHE A 76 -0.22 7.10 -3.76
N VAL A 77 0.77 7.55 -4.52
CA VAL A 77 2.11 6.93 -4.53
C VAL A 77 2.77 7.02 -3.15
N TYR A 78 2.66 8.17 -2.47
CA TYR A 78 3.14 8.33 -1.10
C TYR A 78 2.50 7.32 -0.14
N PHE A 79 1.17 7.18 -0.17
CA PHE A 79 0.44 6.22 0.66
C PHE A 79 0.90 4.78 0.43
N VAL A 80 1.03 4.36 -0.83
CA VAL A 80 1.49 3.02 -1.20
C VAL A 80 2.93 2.79 -0.70
N SER A 81 3.79 3.81 -0.79
CA SER A 81 5.17 3.72 -0.30
C SER A 81 5.25 3.60 1.22
N VAL A 82 4.48 4.42 1.95
CA VAL A 82 4.53 4.48 3.43
C VAL A 82 3.84 3.29 4.08
N SER A 83 2.81 2.71 3.44
CA SER A 83 2.09 1.54 3.97
C SER A 83 2.88 0.23 3.92
N GLY A 84 4.14 0.24 3.46
CA GLY A 84 4.98 -0.96 3.43
C GLY A 84 4.59 -1.95 2.33
N THR A 85 3.93 -1.50 1.27
CA THR A 85 3.56 -2.37 0.13
C THR A 85 4.76 -3.08 -0.48
N MET A 86 5.93 -2.43 -0.51
CA MET A 86 7.18 -3.05 -0.96
C MET A 86 7.57 -4.25 -0.09
N HIS A 87 7.44 -4.15 1.23
CA HIS A 87 7.67 -5.28 2.15
C HIS A 87 6.70 -6.43 1.85
N ASN A 88 5.43 -6.11 1.62
CA ASN A 88 4.40 -7.10 1.32
C ASN A 88 4.65 -7.83 -0.01
N ILE A 89 5.06 -7.11 -1.06
CA ILE A 89 5.33 -7.68 -2.39
C ILE A 89 6.58 -8.57 -2.35
N ILE A 90 7.68 -8.11 -1.74
CA ILE A 90 8.95 -8.84 -1.72
C ILE A 90 8.82 -10.15 -0.92
N ARG A 91 8.16 -10.09 0.24
CA ARG A 91 8.03 -11.25 1.15
C ARG A 91 6.74 -12.04 0.94
N LYS A 92 5.95 -11.71 -0.09
CA LYS A 92 4.62 -12.30 -0.35
C LYS A 92 3.75 -12.39 0.91
N MET A 93 3.74 -11.32 1.71
CA MET A 93 3.01 -11.31 2.99
C MET A 93 1.50 -11.37 2.77
N PRO A 94 0.76 -12.21 3.53
CA PRO A 94 -0.70 -12.23 3.45
C PRO A 94 -1.30 -10.94 4.02
N MET A 95 -2.47 -10.55 3.50
CA MET A 95 -3.21 -9.39 3.99
C MET A 95 -3.73 -9.59 5.42
N PHE A 96 -4.10 -10.82 5.75
CA PHE A 96 -4.61 -11.25 7.05
C PHE A 96 -4.24 -12.71 7.26
N ILE A 97 -4.10 -13.13 8.51
CA ILE A 97 -3.88 -14.52 8.90
C ILE A 97 -5.08 -14.97 9.73
N THR A 98 -5.54 -16.20 9.55
CA THR A 98 -6.54 -16.79 10.44
C THR A 98 -5.90 -17.20 11.76
N ASP A 99 -6.55 -16.91 12.88
CA ASP A 99 -6.04 -17.31 14.19
C ASP A 99 -5.80 -18.83 14.23
N ARG A 100 -4.67 -19.22 14.80
CA ARG A 100 -4.26 -20.63 14.94
C ARG A 100 -5.21 -21.39 15.86
N ASN A 101 -5.83 -20.69 16.82
CA ASN A 101 -6.72 -21.28 17.81
C ASN A 101 -8.20 -21.25 17.39
N ASP A 102 -8.62 -20.25 16.61
CA ASP A 102 -9.99 -20.07 16.11
C ASP A 102 -9.99 -19.74 14.60
N PRO A 103 -10.23 -20.70 13.70
CA PRO A 103 -10.18 -20.48 12.25
C PRO A 103 -11.25 -19.50 11.73
N THR A 104 -12.24 -19.13 12.56
CA THR A 104 -13.27 -18.13 12.24
C THR A 104 -12.82 -16.69 12.51
N LYS A 105 -11.70 -16.47 13.22
CA LYS A 105 -11.18 -15.13 13.51
C LYS A 105 -10.08 -14.74 12.54
N MET A 106 -10.28 -13.61 11.88
CA MET A 106 -9.26 -12.98 11.02
C MET A 106 -8.42 -12.03 11.85
N VAL A 107 -7.11 -12.29 11.90
CA VAL A 107 -6.11 -11.48 12.58
C VAL A 107 -5.44 -10.55 11.56
N PHE A 108 -5.68 -9.25 11.73
CA PHE A 108 -5.16 -8.19 10.85
C PHE A 108 -3.85 -7.58 11.36
N PHE A 109 -3.51 -7.80 12.63
CA PHE A 109 -2.31 -7.28 13.28
C PHE A 109 -1.53 -8.43 13.91
N TYR A 110 -0.23 -8.52 13.59
CA TYR A 110 0.64 -9.56 14.12
C TYR A 110 1.59 -9.00 15.17
N GLN A 111 1.70 -9.70 16.31
CA GLN A 111 2.60 -9.29 17.39
C GLN A 111 4.01 -9.83 17.12
N GLY A 112 4.93 -8.95 16.74
CA GLY A 112 6.33 -9.28 16.47
C GLY A 112 7.01 -8.28 15.53
N SER A 113 8.25 -7.87 15.83
CA SER A 113 8.97 -6.80 15.11
C SER A 113 9.47 -7.18 13.70
N GLY A 114 9.54 -8.49 13.39
CA GLY A 114 10.07 -9.00 12.13
C GLY A 114 9.05 -9.30 11.05
N MET A 115 7.75 -9.23 11.36
CA MET A 115 6.67 -9.59 10.44
C MET A 115 5.61 -8.49 10.40
N GLN A 116 5.26 -8.06 9.18
CA GLN A 116 4.23 -7.05 8.96
C GLN A 116 3.16 -7.61 8.02
N LEU A 117 1.91 -7.59 8.46
CA LEU A 117 0.79 -7.99 7.61
C LEU A 117 0.40 -6.86 6.67
N GLY A 118 -0.19 -7.22 5.54
CA GLY A 118 -0.61 -6.24 4.55
C GLY A 118 -1.64 -5.25 5.09
N ALA A 119 -2.66 -5.74 5.79
CA ALA A 119 -3.69 -4.89 6.40
C ALA A 119 -3.12 -3.96 7.50
N GLU A 120 -2.18 -4.47 8.30
CA GLU A 120 -1.49 -3.67 9.30
C GLU A 120 -0.71 -2.51 8.67
N GLY A 121 0.07 -2.79 7.62
CA GLY A 121 0.81 -1.75 6.89
C GLY A 121 -0.10 -0.70 6.27
N PHE A 122 -1.22 -1.10 5.67
CA PHE A 122 -2.21 -0.15 5.16
C PHE A 122 -2.89 0.67 6.25
N ALA A 123 -3.22 0.06 7.39
CA ALA A 123 -3.83 0.77 8.52
C ALA A 123 -2.89 1.83 9.08
N VAL A 124 -1.63 1.48 9.36
CA VAL A 124 -0.63 2.43 9.88
C VAL A 124 -0.29 3.50 8.83
N GLY A 125 -0.10 3.11 7.56
CA GLY A 125 0.13 4.05 6.46
C GLY A 125 -1.02 5.04 6.26
N SER A 126 -2.26 4.63 6.51
CA SER A 126 -3.42 5.52 6.45
C SER A 126 -3.41 6.57 7.56
N LEU A 127 -3.00 6.20 8.77
CA LEU A 127 -2.86 7.14 9.89
C LEU A 127 -1.82 8.22 9.57
N TYR A 128 -0.65 7.83 9.05
CA TYR A 128 0.37 8.79 8.61
C TYR A 128 -0.13 9.72 7.50
N THR A 129 -0.84 9.17 6.51
CA THR A 129 -1.37 9.95 5.38
C THR A 129 -2.44 10.94 5.84
N VAL A 130 -3.33 10.57 6.76
CA VAL A 130 -4.34 11.48 7.33
C VAL A 130 -3.67 12.65 8.06
N VAL A 131 -2.64 12.39 8.87
CA VAL A 131 -1.91 13.46 9.56
C VAL A 131 -1.21 14.38 8.56
N GLY A 132 -0.56 13.82 7.54
CA GLY A 132 0.09 14.61 6.48
C GLY A 132 -0.90 15.47 5.68
N LEU A 133 -2.07 14.92 5.33
CA LEU A 133 -3.13 15.65 4.64
C LEU A 133 -3.74 16.75 5.51
N LEU A 134 -3.95 16.50 6.80
CA LEU A 134 -4.40 17.51 7.75
C LEU A 134 -3.39 18.66 7.85
N LEU A 135 -2.10 18.36 7.91
CA LEU A 135 -1.05 19.38 7.93
C LEU A 135 -1.05 20.22 6.63
N GLY A 136 -1.17 19.58 5.48
CA GLY A 136 -1.32 20.27 4.19
C GLY A 136 -2.58 21.15 4.14
N PHE A 137 -3.70 20.64 4.65
CA PHE A 137 -4.95 21.39 4.74
C PHE A 137 -4.84 22.61 5.66
N VAL A 138 -4.26 22.46 6.85
CA VAL A 138 -4.10 23.57 7.81
C VAL A 138 -3.17 24.65 7.25
N THR A 139 -2.09 24.27 6.57
CA THR A 139 -1.10 25.23 6.05
C THR A 139 -1.56 25.95 4.77
N HIS A 140 -2.18 25.25 3.82
CA HIS A 140 -2.52 25.83 2.51
C HIS A 140 -4.01 26.08 2.31
N GLY A 141 -4.88 25.23 2.87
CA GLY A 141 -6.33 25.33 2.69
C GLY A 141 -6.97 26.30 3.67
N LEU A 142 -6.68 26.11 4.96
CA LEU A 142 -7.37 26.81 6.04
C LEU A 142 -7.07 28.31 6.06
N VAL A 143 -5.88 28.71 5.63
CA VAL A 143 -5.46 30.13 5.51
C VAL A 143 -6.34 30.91 4.52
N LYS A 144 -6.96 30.25 3.54
CA LYS A 144 -7.83 30.91 2.55
C LYS A 144 -9.25 31.18 3.05
N VAL A 145 -9.63 30.63 4.21
CA VAL A 145 -10.97 30.78 4.77
C VAL A 145 -11.10 32.11 5.49
N ARG A 146 -12.12 32.92 5.15
CA ARG A 146 -12.31 34.26 5.75
C ARG A 146 -12.84 34.22 7.21
N SER A 147 -13.48 33.14 7.62
CA SER A 147 -14.09 33.03 8.96
C SER A 147 -13.08 32.56 10.01
N VAL A 148 -12.75 33.45 10.95
CA VAL A 148 -11.83 33.16 12.06
C VAL A 148 -12.38 32.08 13.00
N THR A 149 -13.70 32.05 13.23
CA THR A 149 -14.35 31.03 14.06
C THR A 149 -14.19 29.64 13.45
N PHE A 150 -14.40 29.53 12.14
CA PHE A 150 -14.21 28.26 11.42
C PHE A 150 -12.73 27.84 11.40
N GLN A 151 -11.81 28.79 11.20
CA GLN A 151 -10.37 28.51 11.26
C GLN A 151 -9.95 27.93 12.62
N ARG A 152 -10.37 28.56 13.72
CA ARG A 152 -10.05 28.08 15.07
C ARG A 152 -10.65 26.71 15.34
N PHE A 153 -11.89 26.48 14.93
CA PHE A 153 -12.53 25.18 15.07
C PHE A 153 -11.80 24.09 14.28
N ALA A 154 -11.48 24.34 13.01
CA ALA A 154 -10.77 23.38 12.18
C ALA A 154 -9.35 23.08 12.68
N MET A 155 -8.63 24.09 13.21
CA MET A 155 -7.33 23.87 13.87
C MET A 155 -7.46 23.00 15.12
N ALA A 156 -8.48 23.23 15.96
CA ALA A 156 -8.73 22.41 17.13
C ALA A 156 -9.02 20.95 16.75
N VAL A 157 -9.86 20.73 15.73
CA VAL A 157 -10.13 19.39 15.18
C VAL A 157 -8.85 18.75 14.64
N ALA A 158 -8.07 19.47 13.85
CA ALA A 158 -6.80 18.95 13.30
C ALA A 158 -5.82 18.55 14.40
N LEU A 159 -5.72 19.32 15.48
CA LEU A 159 -4.89 19.00 16.65
C LEU A 159 -5.38 17.73 17.35
N ILE A 160 -6.68 17.62 17.61
CA ILE A 160 -7.28 16.46 18.29
C ILE A 160 -7.06 15.19 17.45
N VAL A 161 -7.35 15.25 16.16
CA VAL A 161 -7.18 14.10 15.26
C VAL A 161 -5.71 13.73 15.12
N SER A 162 -4.80 14.70 14.98
CA SER A 162 -3.36 14.42 14.90
C SER A 162 -2.84 13.80 16.19
N PHE A 163 -3.23 14.34 17.35
CA PHE A 163 -2.86 13.77 18.64
C PHE A 163 -3.38 12.34 18.80
N TRP A 164 -4.64 12.10 18.43
CA TRP A 164 -5.23 10.77 18.47
C TRP A 164 -4.51 9.78 17.54
N ALA A 165 -4.21 10.19 16.30
CA ALA A 165 -3.52 9.36 15.32
C ALA A 165 -2.12 8.99 15.80
N VAL A 166 -1.34 9.96 16.29
CA VAL A 166 0.01 9.72 16.85
C VAL A 166 -0.07 8.79 18.05
N LYS A 167 -1.01 9.03 18.99
CA LYS A 167 -1.22 8.14 20.13
C LYS A 167 -1.54 6.70 19.69
N LYS A 168 -2.34 6.52 18.63
CA LYS A 168 -2.66 5.20 18.09
C LYS A 168 -1.46 4.52 17.45
N VAL A 169 -0.68 5.23 16.65
CA VAL A 169 0.56 4.69 16.05
C VAL A 169 1.52 4.25 17.14
N VAL A 170 1.76 5.09 18.14
CA VAL A 170 2.65 4.80 19.27
C VAL A 170 2.15 3.61 20.09
N TYR A 171 0.85 3.53 20.35
CA TYR A 171 0.26 2.38 21.04
C TYR A 171 0.45 1.07 20.26
N LEU A 172 0.25 1.10 18.93
CA LEU A 172 0.43 -0.06 18.06
C LEU A 172 1.90 -0.48 18.01
N ASP A 173 2.83 0.47 17.95
CA ASP A 173 4.26 0.19 17.95
C ASP A 173 4.72 -0.46 19.26
N ASN A 174 4.32 0.09 20.41
CA ASN A 174 4.62 -0.49 21.72
C ASN A 174 4.01 -1.89 21.86
N TRP A 175 2.78 -2.08 21.40
CA TRP A 175 2.11 -3.38 21.43
C TRP A 175 2.84 -4.42 20.57
N LYS A 176 3.39 -4.00 19.43
CA LYS A 176 4.08 -4.86 18.48
C LYS A 176 5.51 -5.21 18.89
N THR A 177 6.27 -4.24 19.40
CA THR A 177 7.69 -4.40 19.73
C THR A 177 7.92 -4.77 21.19
N GLY A 178 6.94 -4.55 22.06
CA GLY A 178 7.11 -4.62 23.51
C GLY A 178 7.99 -3.49 24.06
N TYR A 179 8.35 -2.50 23.23
CA TYR A 179 9.18 -1.38 23.63
C TYR A 179 8.36 -0.42 24.51
N GLY A 180 8.86 -0.15 25.71
CA GLY A 180 8.34 0.91 26.56
C GLY A 180 8.91 2.24 26.11
N ILE A 181 8.07 3.24 25.86
CA ILE A 181 8.55 4.59 25.55
C ILE A 181 9.28 5.13 26.77
N HIS A 182 10.60 5.20 26.68
CA HIS A 182 11.41 5.88 27.67
C HIS A 182 11.46 7.36 27.28
N ALA A 183 10.86 8.22 28.11
CA ALA A 183 11.08 9.65 28.00
C ALA A 183 12.54 9.93 28.39
N TYR A 184 13.42 10.01 27.39
CA TYR A 184 14.76 10.52 27.60
C TYR A 184 14.66 12.03 27.81
N TRP A 185 14.71 12.43 29.08
CA TRP A 185 14.97 13.81 29.43
C TRP A 185 16.47 14.07 29.19
N PRO A 186 16.87 15.08 28.40
CA PRO A 186 18.29 15.41 28.28
C PRO A 186 18.78 15.88 29.66
N SER A 187 19.49 15.00 30.37
CA SER A 187 20.19 15.35 31.60
C SER A 187 21.48 16.07 31.21
N SER A 188 21.42 17.41 31.23
CA SER A 188 22.50 18.39 30.97
C SER A 188 23.15 18.36 29.58
N TRP A 189 23.34 19.56 29.03
CA TRP A 189 24.31 19.88 27.99
C TRP A 189 25.69 20.09 28.61
#